data_AF-A0A9Q0IAX6-F1
#
_entry.id   AF-A0A9Q0IAX6-F1
#
_cell.length_a   1.000
_cell.length_b   1.000
_cell.length_c   1.000
_cell.angle_alpha   90.00
_cell.angle_beta   90.00
_cell.angle_gamma   90.00
#
_symmetry.space_group_name_H-M   'P 1'
#
loop_
_entity.id
_entity.type
_entity.pdbx_description
1 polymer ?
#
loop_
_entity_poly.entity_id
_entity_poly.type
_entity_poly.pdbx_seq_one_letter_code
_entity_poly.pdbx_strand_id
1 'polypeptide(L)' 'MEVKTSLLDNMIGVGDMVLLEPLTEDSFIENLRNRFDHNEIYTYIGSVVISVNPYRSLPIFTPDKVEEYRNRNFYELSPH' A
#
# COMPACT_ATOMS: atom_id res chain seq x y z
N MET A 1 15.19 20.09 2.58
CA MET A 1 15.74 18.75 2.31
C MET A 1 14.60 17.96 1.70
N GLU A 2 14.57 17.80 0.38
CA GLU A 2 13.55 16.99 -0.29
C GLU A 2 13.77 15.53 0.10
N VAL A 3 12.76 14.92 0.72
CA VAL A 3 12.80 13.50 1.09
C VAL A 3 12.67 12.70 -0.21
N LYS A 4 13.80 12.21 -0.71
CA LYS A 4 13.87 11.22 -1.79
C LYS A 4 13.67 9.83 -1.21
N THR A 5 12.44 9.50 -0.85
CA THR A 5 12.05 8.11 -0.60
C THR A 5 11.03 7.77 -1.66
N SER A 6 11.47 7.07 -2.71
CA SER A 6 10.59 6.64 -3.80
C SER A 6 9.73 5.48 -3.30
N LEU A 7 8.42 5.50 -3.60
CA LEU A 7 7.49 4.39 -3.35
C LEU A 7 8.05 3.03 -3.80
N LEU A 8 8.90 3.04 -4.82
CA LEU A 8 9.44 1.86 -5.46
C LEU A 8 10.52 1.13 -4.64
N ASP A 9 11.17 1.80 -3.69
CA ASP A 9 12.38 1.26 -3.08
C ASP A 9 12.13 0.08 -2.12
N ASN A 10 10.88 -0.13 -1.68
CA ASN A 10 10.50 -1.25 -0.80
C ASN A 10 9.08 -1.80 -1.08
N MET A 11 8.54 -1.60 -2.28
CA MET A 11 7.16 -1.98 -2.58
C MET A 11 7.01 -3.50 -2.66
N ILE A 12 6.18 -4.07 -1.79
CA ILE A 12 5.79 -5.47 -1.85
C ILE A 12 4.67 -5.60 -2.86
N GLY A 13 4.90 -6.32 -3.95
CA GLY A 13 3.96 -6.35 -5.08
C GLY A 13 3.71 -4.96 -5.67
N VAL A 14 2.52 -4.74 -6.22
CA VAL A 14 2.09 -3.47 -6.81
C VAL A 14 1.17 -2.73 -5.84
N GLY A 15 1.58 -1.54 -5.39
CA GLY A 15 0.83 -0.73 -4.42
C GLY A 15 -0.36 0.04 -5.00
N ASP A 16 -0.33 0.32 -6.31
CA ASP A 16 -1.46 0.89 -7.06
C ASP A 16 -1.80 -0.01 -8.25
N MET A 17 -2.98 -0.62 -8.23
CA MET A 17 -3.43 -1.58 -9.25
C MET A 17 -3.57 -0.99 -10.65
N VAL A 18 -3.58 0.35 -10.79
CA VAL A 18 -3.48 1.00 -12.11
C VAL A 18 -2.16 0.65 -12.81
N LEU A 19 -1.12 0.33 -12.05
CA LEU A 19 0.21 -0.06 -12.55
C LEU A 19 0.38 -1.58 -12.72
N LEU A 20 -0.66 -2.38 -12.47
CA LEU A 20 -0.58 -3.84 -12.56
C LEU A 20 -0.55 -4.30 -14.02
N GLU A 21 0.46 -5.07 -14.40
CA GLU A 21 0.61 -5.63 -15.75
C GLU A 21 1.08 -7.10 -15.69
N PRO A 22 0.38 -8.04 -16.36
CA PRO A 22 -0.90 -7.86 -17.04
C PRO A 22 -2.05 -7.64 -16.05
N LEU A 23 -3.05 -6.84 -16.42
CA LEU A 23 -4.26 -6.66 -15.62
C LEU A 23 -5.24 -7.82 -15.90
N THR A 24 -5.20 -8.84 -15.05
CA THR A 24 -6.15 -9.97 -15.04
C THR A 24 -6.66 -10.19 -13.62
N GLU A 25 -7.76 -10.94 -13.47
CA GLU A 25 -8.29 -11.28 -12.15
C GLU A 25 -7.27 -12.11 -11.34
N ASP A 26 -6.60 -13.06 -12.01
CA ASP A 26 -5.58 -13.90 -11.38
C ASP A 26 -4.40 -13.06 -10.86
N SER A 27 -3.86 -12.15 -11.67
CA SER A 27 -2.74 -11.29 -11.24
C SER A 27 -3.15 -10.32 -10.15
N PHE A 28 -4.40 -9.84 -10.17
CA PHE A 28 -4.95 -8.96 -9.15
C PHE A 28 -5.06 -9.68 -7.79
N ILE A 29 -5.62 -10.90 -7.78
CA ILE A 29 -5.73 -11.73 -6.58
C ILE A 29 -4.36 -12.12 -6.06
N GLU A 30 -3.43 -12.50 -6.95
CA GLU A 30 -2.06 -12.84 -6.57
C GLU A 30 -1.33 -11.66 -5.92
N ASN A 31 -1.50 -10.45 -6.46
CA ASN A 31 -0.92 -9.25 -5.87
C ASN A 31 -1.48 -8.96 -4.47
N LEU A 32 -2.81 -9.02 -4.28
CA LEU A 32 -3.43 -8.85 -2.96
C LEU A 32 -2.96 -9.92 -1.96
N ARG A 33 -2.85 -11.18 -2.40
CA ARG A 33 -2.34 -12.27 -1.56
C ARG A 33 -0.90 -12.02 -1.12
N ASN A 34 -0.02 -11.71 -2.07
CA ASN A 34 1.40 -11.45 -1.78
C ASN A 34 1.56 -10.28 -0.80
N ARG A 35 0.82 -9.18 -1.02
CA ARG A 35 0.80 -8.03 -0.10
C ARG A 35 0.30 -8.42 1.29
N PHE A 36 -0.82 -9.14 1.36
CA PHE A 36 -1.39 -9.59 2.63
C PHE A 36 -0.43 -10.48 3.43
N ASP A 37 0.27 -11.40 2.76
CA ASP A 37 1.25 -12.30 3.39
C ASP A 37 2.41 -11.54 4.06
N HIS A 38 2.68 -10.31 3.59
CA HIS A 38 3.66 -9.41 4.17
C HIS A 38 3.07 -8.33 5.10
N ASN A 39 1.81 -8.48 5.52
CA ASN A 39 1.06 -7.52 6.36
C ASN A 39 0.69 -6.19 5.68
N GLU A 40 0.78 -6.11 4.36
CA GLU A 40 0.33 -4.96 3.57
C GLU A 40 -1.15 -5.12 3.23
N ILE A 41 -2.03 -4.59 4.09
CA ILE A 41 -3.49 -4.78 3.97
C ILE A 41 -4.21 -3.72 3.15
N TYR A 42 -3.50 -2.64 2.82
CA TYR A 42 -4.01 -1.53 2.01
C TYR A 42 -3.39 -1.57 0.62
N THR A 43 -4.20 -1.36 -0.41
CA THR A 43 -3.74 -1.26 -1.80
C THR A 43 -4.60 -0.24 -2.52
N TYR A 44 -4.00 0.56 -3.39
CA TYR A 44 -4.70 1.60 -4.12
C TYR A 44 -5.23 1.13 -5.48
N ILE A 45 -6.30 1.78 -5.93
CA ILE A 45 -6.70 1.88 -7.33
C ILE A 45 -6.85 3.37 -7.62
N GLY A 46 -5.79 4.03 -8.07
CA GLY A 46 -5.74 5.49 -8.10
C GLY A 46 -6.04 6.06 -6.72
N SER A 47 -7.16 6.76 -6.53
CA SER A 47 -7.57 7.34 -5.24
C SER A 47 -8.44 6.44 -4.36
N VAL A 48 -8.81 5.24 -4.82
CA VAL A 48 -9.62 4.28 -4.06
C VAL A 48 -8.73 3.40 -3.19
N VAL A 49 -9.16 3.12 -1.96
CA VAL A 49 -8.45 2.24 -1.02
C VAL A 49 -9.15 0.90 -0.92
N ILE A 50 -8.44 -0.17 -1.24
CA ILE A 50 -8.82 -1.55 -0.91
C ILE A 50 -8.28 -1.85 0.48
N SER A 51 -9.12 -2.37 1.37
CA SER A 51 -8.71 -2.85 2.70
C SER A 51 -9.05 -4.32 2.85
N VAL A 52 -8.04 -5.14 3.14
CA VAL A 52 -8.19 -6.58 3.41
C VAL A 52 -8.11 -6.82 4.93
N ASN A 53 -9.12 -7.44 5.52
CA ASN A 53 -9.18 -7.64 6.97
C ASN A 53 -8.08 -8.61 7.46
N PRO A 54 -7.13 -8.18 8.30
CA PRO A 54 -6.08 -9.06 8.85
C PRO A 54 -6.56 -9.99 9.96
N TYR A 55 -7.75 -9.76 10.54
CA TYR A 55 -8.26 -10.46 11.73
C TYR A 55 -7.31 -10.45 12.93
N ARG A 56 -6.35 -9.52 12.96
CA ARG A 56 -5.39 -9.27 14.04
C ARG A 56 -4.99 -7.79 14.07
N SER A 57 -4.50 -7.33 15.21
CA SER A 57 -3.95 -5.98 15.31
C SER A 57 -2.61 -5.89 14.58
N LEU A 58 -2.44 -4.87 13.74
CA LEU A 58 -1.18 -4.55 13.08
C LEU A 58 -0.55 -3.30 13.73
N PRO A 59 0.78 -3.22 13.86
CA PRO A 59 1.48 -2.10 14.50
C PRO A 59 1.60 -0.87 13.57
N ILE A 60 0.55 -0.57 12.79
CA ILE A 60 0.52 0.50 11.78
C ILE A 60 -0.40 1.66 12.15
N PHE A 61 -1.17 1.51 13.23
CA PHE A 61 -2.11 2.52 13.74
C PHE A 61 -1.53 3.28 14.95
N THR A 62 -0.28 3.74 14.84
CA THR A 62 0.41 4.47 15.92
C THR A 62 0.29 5.98 15.74
N PRO A 63 0.42 6.79 16.81
CA PRO A 63 0.49 8.24 16.70
C PRO A 63 1.57 8.72 15.72
N ASP A 64 2.72 8.04 15.71
CA ASP A 64 3.82 8.35 14.80
C ASP A 64 3.41 8.18 13.33
N LYS A 65 2.64 7.13 13.01
CA LYS A 65 2.11 6.93 11.65
C LYS A 65 1.07 7.98 11.27
N VAL A 66 0.24 8.45 12.21
CA VAL A 66 -0.70 9.55 11.96
C VAL A 66 0.05 10.83 11.56
N GLU A 67 1.12 11.17 12.26
CA GLU A 67 1.94 12.34 11.93
C GLU A 67 2.73 12.16 10.63
N GLU A 68 3.20 10.94 10.35
CA GLU A 68 3.90 10.63 9.09
C GLU A 68 3.02 10.89 7.86
N TYR A 69 1.75 10.43 7.90
CA TYR A 69 0.81 10.56 6.78
C TYR A 69 0.10 11.92 6.73
N ARG A 70 0.14 12.72 7.79
CA ARG A 70 -0.51 14.03 7.83
C ARG A 70 0.12 14.98 6.80
N ASN A 71 -0.73 15.65 6.01
CA ASN A 71 -0.33 16.65 5.01
C ASN A 71 0.66 16.13 3.95
N ARG A 72 0.65 14.82 3.67
CA ARG A 72 1.46 14.21 2.62
C ARG A 72 0.66 14.00 1.35
N ASN A 73 1.36 14.02 0.22
CA ASN A 73 0.73 13.67 -1.05
C ASN A 73 0.56 12.15 -1.16
N PHE A 74 -0.42 11.74 -1.95
CA PHE A 74 -0.85 10.35 -2.09
C PHE A 74 0.26 9.39 -2.55
N TYR A 75 1.21 9.88 -3.35
CA TYR A 75 2.32 9.08 -3.88
C TYR A 75 3.65 9.30 -3.13
N GLU A 76 3.64 9.99 -1.99
CA GLU A 76 4.85 10.14 -1.16
C GLU A 76 5.04 8.97 -0.20
N LEU A 77 3.97 8.26 0.16
CA LEU A 77 3.97 7.19 1.16
C LEU A 77 3.23 5.96 0.67
N SER A 78 3.57 4.79 1.24
CA SER A 78 2.93 3.52 0.91
C SER A 78 1.43 3.53 1.22
N PRO A 79 0.63 2.67 0.56
CA PRO A 79 -0.80 2.58 0.83
C PRO A 79 -1.12 2.35 2.32
N HIS A 80 -2.01 3.18 2.84
CA HIS A 80 -2.54 3.12 4.20
C HIS A 80 -3.99 3.60 4.23
#